data_AF-A0A3D9D7F3-F1
#
_entry.id   AF-A0A3D9D7F3-F1
#
_cell.length_a   1.000
_cell.length_b   1.000
_cell.length_c   1.000
_cell.angle_alpha   90.00
_cell.angle_beta   90.00
_cell.angle_gamma   90.00
#
_symmetry.space_group_name_H-M   'P 1'
#
loop_
_entity.id
_entity.type
_entity.pdbx_description
1 polymer ?
#
loop_
_entity_poly.entity_id
_entity_poly.type
_entity_poly.pdbx_seq_one_letter_code
_entity_poly.pdbx_strand_id
1 'polypeptide(L)'
;MNAKKLLPFFFLITSVNFYFSQEVTIKDDKVLLDGKQILRAEKINMIEYSFFTLKDDEEILMYKMMDSGTPKYSNDDYYVLNFLTQKTKVESSDFTKILNFMNSKKGMEKLIKWLLKEKVINSDGELNPDRLEIFKEKYDENITDRTFR
;
A
#
# COMPACT_ATOMS: atom_id res chain seq x y z
N MET A 1 -2.79 -46.71 21.88
CA MET A 1 -2.66 -46.16 20.52
C MET A 1 -1.18 -45.86 20.28
N ASN A 2 -0.51 -46.56 19.37
CA ASN A 2 0.96 -46.56 19.28
C ASN A 2 1.50 -45.17 18.90
N ALA A 3 2.51 -44.67 19.64
CA ALA A 3 3.14 -43.36 19.42
C ALA A 3 3.62 -43.14 17.97
N LYS A 4 3.89 -44.22 17.23
CA LYS A 4 4.25 -44.20 15.80
C LYS A 4 3.14 -43.71 14.85
N LYS A 5 1.88 -43.65 15.31
CA LYS A 5 0.73 -43.14 14.53
C LYS A 5 0.38 -41.67 14.81
N LEU A 6 1.02 -41.04 15.80
CA LEU A 6 0.81 -39.62 16.15
C LEU A 6 1.77 -38.66 15.41
N LEU A 7 2.91 -39.17 14.93
CA LEU A 7 3.92 -38.39 14.21
C LEU A 7 3.43 -37.71 12.91
N PRO A 8 2.62 -38.35 12.04
CA PRO A 8 2.16 -37.68 10.81
C PRO A 8 1.12 -36.58 11.09
N PHE A 9 0.42 -36.63 12.23
CA PHE A 9 -0.56 -35.61 12.60
C PHE A 9 0.10 -34.29 13.02
N PHE A 10 1.30 -34.37 13.62
CA PHE A 10 2.07 -33.19 14.03
C PHE A 10 2.64 -32.41 12.82
N PHE A 11 3.02 -33.10 11.74
CA PHE A 11 3.49 -32.45 10.50
C PHE A 11 2.37 -31.76 9.70
N LEU A 12 1.11 -32.17 9.86
CA LEU A 12 -0.03 -31.57 9.15
C LEU A 12 -0.44 -30.21 9.75
N ILE A 13 -0.21 -30.00 11.05
CA ILE A 13 -0.63 -28.77 11.76
C ILE A 13 0.39 -27.64 11.57
N THR A 14 1.66 -27.94 11.30
CA THR A 14 2.70 -26.92 11.11
C THR A 14 2.73 -26.34 9.70
N SER A 15 2.23 -27.06 8.68
CA SER A 15 2.25 -26.61 7.29
C SER A 15 1.23 -25.50 6.96
N VAL A 16 0.18 -25.33 7.77
CA VAL A 16 -0.86 -24.30 7.57
C VAL A 16 -0.52 -22.91 8.10
N ASN A 17 0.63 -22.72 8.78
CA ASN A 17 0.99 -21.43 9.39
C ASN A 17 1.86 -20.51 8.51
N PHE A 18 2.35 -20.97 7.36
CA PHE A 18 3.25 -20.17 6.51
C PHE A 18 2.53 -19.15 5.60
N TYR A 19 1.20 -19.15 5.56
CA TYR A 19 0.43 -18.31 4.64
C TYR A 19 -0.01 -16.94 5.22
N PHE A 20 0.22 -16.67 6.49
CA PHE A 20 -0.52 -15.60 7.21
C PHE A 20 0.24 -14.31 7.51
N SER A 21 1.46 -14.12 7.01
CA SER A 21 2.12 -12.80 7.15
C SER A 21 3.01 -12.48 5.97
N GLN A 22 2.41 -12.02 4.87
CA GLN A 22 3.15 -11.31 3.83
C GLN A 22 3.80 -10.06 4.47
N GLU A 23 5.12 -10.07 4.48
CA GLU A 23 5.97 -8.98 4.97
C GLU A 23 6.28 -8.05 3.81
N VAL A 24 5.96 -6.77 3.99
CA VAL A 24 6.32 -5.71 3.04
C VAL A 24 7.39 -4.86 3.70
N THR A 25 8.55 -4.75 3.06
CA THR A 25 9.67 -3.93 3.52
C THR A 25 10.16 -3.06 2.38
N ILE A 26 10.48 -1.80 2.66
CA ILE A 26 11.16 -0.92 1.70
C ILE A 26 12.63 -0.82 2.10
N LYS A 27 13.57 -1.37 1.34
CA LYS A 27 15.00 -1.27 1.64
C LYS A 27 15.70 -0.57 0.50
N ASP A 28 16.45 0.48 0.84
CA ASP A 28 17.05 1.39 -0.14
C ASP A 28 15.95 1.96 -1.05
N ASP A 29 15.96 1.64 -2.34
CA ASP A 29 14.97 2.00 -3.35
C ASP A 29 14.04 0.83 -3.72
N LYS A 30 14.00 -0.24 -2.93
CA LYS A 30 13.33 -1.50 -3.28
C LYS A 30 12.14 -1.78 -2.38
N VAL A 31 10.98 -2.03 -2.97
CA VAL A 31 9.84 -2.60 -2.26
C VAL A 31 9.95 -4.12 -2.35
N LEU A 32 10.10 -4.77 -1.20
CA LEU A 32 10.23 -6.21 -1.05
C LEU A 32 8.95 -6.79 -0.47
N LEU A 33 8.38 -7.79 -1.14
CA LEU A 33 7.34 -8.67 -0.64
C LEU A 33 7.98 -10.01 -0.30
N ASP A 34 8.03 -10.34 0.99
CA ASP A 34 8.68 -11.56 1.50
C ASP A 34 10.13 -11.72 0.97
N GLY A 35 10.84 -10.60 0.86
CA GLY A 35 12.21 -10.54 0.35
C GLY A 35 12.35 -10.50 -1.18
N LYS A 36 11.30 -10.77 -1.95
CA LYS A 36 11.27 -10.59 -3.41
C LYS A 36 10.98 -9.13 -3.74
N GLN A 37 11.81 -8.51 -4.57
CA GLN A 37 11.53 -7.17 -5.07
C GLN A 37 10.31 -7.20 -6.01
N ILE A 38 9.33 -6.34 -5.74
CA ILE A 38 8.11 -6.21 -6.55
C ILE A 38 7.94 -4.82 -7.18
N LEU A 39 8.51 -3.78 -6.57
CA LEU A 39 8.50 -2.41 -7.07
C LEU A 39 9.82 -1.73 -6.74
N ARG A 40 10.12 -0.65 -7.47
CA ARG A 40 11.09 0.37 -7.03
C ARG A 40 10.33 1.48 -6.29
N ALA A 41 10.95 2.07 -5.29
CA ALA A 41 10.41 3.11 -4.44
C ALA A 41 11.36 4.31 -4.45
N GLU A 42 10.81 5.52 -4.52
CA GLU A 42 11.59 6.75 -4.50
C GLU A 42 10.93 7.78 -3.59
N LYS A 43 11.68 8.22 -2.57
CA LYS A 43 11.25 9.33 -1.71
C LYS A 43 11.62 10.65 -2.39
N ILE A 44 10.65 11.30 -2.99
CA ILE A 44 10.86 12.56 -3.72
C ILE A 44 11.21 13.72 -2.77
N ASN A 45 10.39 13.90 -1.72
CA ASN A 45 10.61 14.94 -0.71
C ASN A 45 9.96 14.54 0.63
N MET A 46 9.58 15.49 1.49
CA MET A 46 8.96 15.19 2.80
C MET A 46 7.48 14.81 2.73
N ILE A 47 6.81 15.12 1.62
CA ILE A 47 5.36 14.93 1.44
C ILE A 47 5.00 14.02 0.26
N GLU A 48 5.94 13.75 -0.64
CA GLU A 48 5.73 12.94 -1.85
C GLU A 48 6.59 11.67 -1.85
N TYR A 49 6.03 10.57 -2.38
CA TYR A 49 6.69 9.27 -2.50
C TYR A 49 6.16 8.53 -3.73
N SER A 50 7.05 8.03 -4.58
CA SER A 50 6.71 7.39 -5.85
C SER A 50 7.08 5.90 -5.87
N PHE A 51 6.31 5.13 -6.63
CA PHE A 51 6.52 3.69 -6.83
C PHE A 51 6.47 3.35 -8.32
N PHE A 52 7.40 2.50 -8.75
CA PHE A 52 7.64 2.19 -10.15
C PHE A 52 7.63 0.68 -10.39
N THR A 53 7.17 0.25 -11.57
CA THR A 53 7.25 -1.17 -11.95
C THR A 53 8.71 -1.59 -12.17
N LEU A 54 8.99 -2.89 -12.07
CA LEU A 54 10.29 -3.44 -12.44
C LEU A 54 10.43 -3.74 -13.94
N LYS A 55 9.31 -3.78 -14.67
CA LYS A 55 9.26 -4.23 -16.07
C LYS A 55 9.77 -3.16 -17.02
N ASP A 56 9.34 -1.92 -16.80
CA ASP A 56 9.56 -0.78 -17.69
C ASP A 56 9.93 0.51 -16.93
N ASP A 57 10.09 0.42 -15.60
CA ASP A 57 10.34 1.57 -14.72
C ASP A 57 9.25 2.65 -14.81
N GLU A 58 8.03 2.27 -15.23
CA GLU A 58 6.89 3.17 -15.27
C GLU A 58 6.39 3.49 -13.85
N GLU A 59 6.15 4.76 -13.56
CA GLU A 59 5.59 5.22 -12.30
C GLU A 59 4.11 4.84 -12.22
N ILE A 60 3.77 3.93 -11.29
CA ILE A 60 2.40 3.43 -11.16
C ILE A 60 1.61 4.11 -10.06
N LEU A 61 2.30 4.64 -9.04
CA LEU A 61 1.67 5.24 -7.88
C LEU A 61 2.53 6.37 -7.34
N MET A 62 1.92 7.54 -7.21
CA MET A 62 2.48 8.66 -6.45
C MET A 62 1.59 8.91 -5.22
N TYR A 63 2.19 8.79 -4.04
CA TYR A 63 1.64 9.27 -2.77
C TYR A 63 2.01 10.75 -2.60
N LYS A 64 1.04 11.56 -2.18
CA LYS A 64 1.25 12.96 -1.80
C LYS A 64 0.42 13.32 -0.57
N MET A 65 1.07 13.86 0.46
CA MET A 65 0.38 14.51 1.57
C MET A 65 -0.02 15.94 1.18
N MET A 66 -1.25 16.33 1.47
CA MET A 66 -1.81 17.64 1.21
C MET A 66 -2.03 18.36 2.54
N ASP A 67 -1.37 19.52 2.69
CA ASP A 67 -1.61 20.46 3.78
C ASP A 67 -2.68 21.45 3.30
N SER A 68 -3.80 21.54 4.04
CA SER A 68 -4.91 22.44 3.72
C SER A 68 -4.64 23.89 4.13
N GLY A 69 -3.51 24.16 4.81
CA GLY A 69 -3.00 25.52 5.03
C GLY A 69 -3.66 26.27 6.19
N THR A 70 -4.46 25.62 7.03
CA THR A 70 -5.06 26.21 8.24
C THR A 70 -4.34 25.72 9.51
N PRO A 71 -3.43 26.51 10.12
CA PRO A 71 -2.61 26.06 11.26
C PRO A 71 -3.40 25.65 12.51
N LYS A 72 -4.70 25.96 12.57
CA LYS A 72 -5.59 25.66 13.70
C LYS A 72 -6.34 24.33 13.57
N TYR A 73 -6.33 23.68 12.40
CA TYR A 73 -7.13 22.48 12.15
C TYR A 73 -6.30 21.44 11.38
N SER A 74 -5.37 20.76 12.07
CA SER A 74 -4.64 19.59 11.54
C SER A 74 -5.54 18.39 11.17
N ASN A 75 -6.86 18.50 11.39
CA ASN A 75 -7.85 17.50 11.02
C ASN A 75 -8.30 17.63 9.55
N ASP A 76 -7.86 18.67 8.84
CA ASP A 76 -8.23 18.94 7.45
C ASP A 76 -7.16 18.43 6.47
N ASP A 77 -6.07 17.86 6.97
CA ASP A 77 -5.04 17.23 6.16
C ASP A 77 -5.57 15.94 5.53
N TYR A 78 -5.14 15.67 4.31
CA TYR A 78 -5.46 14.44 3.60
C TYR A 78 -4.27 14.01 2.77
N TYR A 79 -4.34 12.79 2.24
CA TYR A 79 -3.36 12.32 1.27
C TYR A 79 -4.04 11.92 -0.03
N VAL A 80 -3.25 11.99 -1.09
CA VAL A 80 -3.65 11.65 -2.45
C VAL A 80 -2.81 10.46 -2.90
N LEU A 81 -3.49 9.47 -3.46
CA LEU A 81 -2.91 8.35 -4.18
C LEU A 81 -3.23 8.55 -5.67
N ASN A 82 -2.22 8.87 -6.47
CA ASN A 82 -2.35 9.02 -7.91
C ASN A 82 -1.83 7.75 -8.60
N PHE A 83 -2.74 6.96 -9.15
CA PHE A 83 -2.44 5.78 -9.96
C PHE A 83 -2.30 6.21 -11.42
N LEU A 84 -1.07 6.53 -11.83
CA LEU A 84 -0.80 7.32 -13.03
C LEU A 84 -1.16 6.58 -14.31
N THR A 85 -0.79 5.30 -14.43
CA THR A 85 -1.06 4.49 -15.63
C THR A 85 -2.55 4.25 -15.87
N GLN A 86 -3.33 4.27 -14.79
CA GLN A 86 -4.80 4.11 -14.81
C GLN A 86 -5.54 5.45 -14.76
N LYS A 87 -4.83 6.57 -14.64
CA LYS A 87 -5.39 7.94 -14.49
C LYS A 87 -6.42 8.03 -13.36
N THR A 88 -6.18 7.31 -12.28
CA THR A 88 -7.10 7.22 -11.14
C THR A 88 -6.52 7.96 -9.95
N LYS A 89 -7.31 8.87 -9.37
CA LYS A 89 -6.99 9.60 -8.14
C LYS A 89 -7.88 9.10 -7.01
N VAL A 90 -7.29 8.88 -5.83
CA VAL A 90 -7.99 8.58 -4.58
C VAL A 90 -7.50 9.53 -3.49
N GLU A 91 -8.43 10.20 -2.83
CA GLU A 91 -8.15 11.15 -1.76
C GLU A 91 -8.74 10.62 -0.45
N SER A 92 -7.96 10.63 0.64
CA SER A 92 -8.49 10.21 1.94
C SER A 92 -7.84 10.96 3.10
N SER A 93 -8.66 11.24 4.11
CA SER A 93 -8.25 11.75 5.41
C SER A 93 -8.04 10.63 6.44
N ASP A 94 -8.34 9.36 6.10
CA ASP A 94 -8.11 8.20 6.97
C ASP A 94 -6.64 7.77 6.97
N PHE A 95 -5.85 8.43 7.83
CA PHE A 95 -4.45 8.07 8.07
C PHE A 95 -4.27 6.76 8.86
N THR A 96 -5.34 6.12 9.36
CA THR A 96 -5.19 4.83 10.07
C THR A 96 -4.67 3.72 9.16
N LYS A 97 -4.89 3.84 7.84
CA LYS A 97 -4.41 2.89 6.82
C LYS A 97 -2.90 2.95 6.61
N ILE A 98 -2.31 4.13 6.75
CA ILE A 98 -0.89 4.37 6.50
C ILE A 98 -0.11 4.72 7.78
N LEU A 99 -0.79 4.76 8.95
CA LEU A 99 -0.29 4.91 10.32
C LEU A 99 1.18 5.35 10.41
N ASN A 100 1.41 6.65 10.18
CA ASN A 100 2.55 7.43 10.67
C ASN A 100 2.54 8.88 10.16
N PHE A 101 3.23 9.75 10.89
CA PHE A 101 3.60 11.10 10.48
C PHE A 101 4.22 11.10 9.08
N MET A 102 3.63 11.83 8.14
CA MET A 102 4.14 12.09 6.78
C MET A 102 4.40 10.82 5.93
N ASN A 103 5.21 10.94 4.88
CA ASN A 103 5.60 9.87 3.96
C ASN A 103 6.67 8.91 4.51
N SER A 104 6.59 8.56 5.80
CA SER A 104 7.59 7.69 6.43
C SER A 104 7.69 6.33 5.72
N LYS A 105 8.88 5.73 5.70
CA LYS A 105 9.12 4.39 5.14
C LYS A 105 8.10 3.35 5.64
N LYS A 106 7.86 3.30 6.95
CA LYS A 106 6.89 2.38 7.56
C LYS A 106 5.44 2.66 7.12
N GLY A 107 5.09 3.93 6.87
CA GLY A 107 3.77 4.28 6.35
C GLY A 107 3.59 3.84 4.91
N MET A 108 4.64 3.98 4.09
CA MET A 108 4.67 3.49 2.71
C MET A 108 4.65 1.96 2.63
N GLU A 109 5.34 1.25 3.52
CA GLU A 109 5.22 -0.22 3.65
C GLU A 109 3.78 -0.64 3.95
N LYS A 110 3.08 0.08 4.84
CA LYS A 110 1.66 -0.17 5.13
C LYS A 110 0.75 0.15 3.95
N LEU A 111 1.01 1.24 3.23
CA LEU A 111 0.28 1.58 1.99
C LEU A 111 0.38 0.43 0.99
N ILE A 112 1.58 -0.04 0.68
CA ILE A 112 1.79 -1.17 -0.23
C ILE A 112 1.09 -2.43 0.28
N LYS A 113 1.22 -2.74 1.59
CA LYS A 113 0.53 -3.88 2.20
C LYS A 113 -1.00 -3.76 2.09
N TRP A 114 -1.55 -2.55 2.19
CA TRP A 114 -2.97 -2.30 2.02
C TRP A 114 -3.42 -2.51 0.57
N LEU A 115 -2.65 -2.01 -0.41
CA LEU A 115 -2.92 -2.24 -1.83
C LEU A 115 -2.85 -3.71 -2.21
N LEU A 116 -1.89 -4.47 -1.69
CA LEU A 116 -1.81 -5.93 -1.84
C LEU A 116 -3.02 -6.63 -1.23
N LYS A 117 -3.43 -6.24 -0.02
CA LYS A 117 -4.61 -6.80 0.67
C LYS A 117 -5.91 -6.56 -0.11
N GLU A 118 -6.07 -5.38 -0.69
CA GLU A 118 -7.22 -5.03 -1.53
C GLU A 118 -7.11 -5.59 -2.96
N LYS A 119 -5.96 -6.19 -3.29
CA LYS A 119 -5.59 -6.72 -4.61
C LYS A 119 -5.53 -5.65 -5.71
N VAL A 120 -5.25 -4.41 -5.32
CA VAL A 120 -5.02 -3.30 -6.26
C VAL A 120 -3.68 -3.51 -6.98
N ILE A 121 -2.68 -3.99 -6.26
CA ILE A 121 -1.45 -4.54 -6.84
C ILE A 121 -1.36 -6.04 -6.56
N ASN A 122 -0.77 -6.79 -7.49
CA ASN A 122 -0.52 -8.23 -7.31
C ASN A 122 0.88 -8.48 -6.71
N SER A 123 1.23 -9.76 -6.50
CA SER A 123 2.52 -10.20 -5.96
C SER A 123 3.73 -9.94 -6.87
N ASP A 124 3.49 -9.45 -8.09
CA ASP A 124 4.51 -9.06 -9.06
C ASP A 124 4.60 -7.53 -9.21
N GLY A 125 3.81 -6.78 -8.42
CA GLY A 125 3.81 -5.31 -8.44
C GLY A 125 2.97 -4.70 -9.56
N GLU A 126 2.16 -5.48 -10.28
CA GLU A 126 1.32 -4.96 -11.36
C GLU A 126 -0.05 -4.52 -10.83
N LEU A 127 -0.59 -3.43 -11.40
CA LEU A 127 -1.91 -2.93 -11.06
C LEU A 127 -3.02 -3.81 -11.64
N ASN A 128 -4.09 -3.98 -10.87
CA ASN A 128 -5.34 -4.57 -11.32
C ASN A 128 -6.40 -3.45 -11.48
N PRO A 129 -6.78 -3.08 -12.71
CA PRO A 129 -7.72 -1.98 -12.97
C PRO A 129 -9.09 -2.17 -12.30
N ASP A 130 -9.67 -3.36 -12.39
CA ASP A 130 -10.99 -3.67 -11.82
C ASP A 130 -10.99 -3.53 -10.29
N ARG A 131 -9.89 -3.95 -9.64
CA ARG A 131 -9.73 -3.81 -8.20
C ARG A 131 -9.43 -2.38 -7.78
N LEU A 132 -8.74 -1.62 -8.63
CA LEU A 132 -8.49 -0.21 -8.41
C LEU A 132 -9.78 0.62 -8.47
N GLU A 133 -10.70 0.29 -9.38
CA GLU A 133 -12.03 0.93 -9.45
C GLU A 133 -12.80 0.71 -8.15
N ILE A 134 -12.91 -0.54 -7.69
CA ILE A 134 -13.54 -0.88 -6.40
C ILE A 134 -12.84 -0.19 -5.23
N PHE A 135 -11.50 -0.10 -5.27
CA PHE A 135 -10.73 0.59 -4.24
C PHE A 135 -11.06 2.08 -4.19
N LYS A 136 -11.16 2.74 -5.36
CA LYS A 136 -11.60 4.12 -5.45
C LYS A 136 -13.00 4.29 -4.86
N GLU A 137 -13.97 3.47 -5.27
CA GLU A 137 -15.34 3.55 -4.74
C GLU A 137 -15.40 3.43 -3.22
N LYS A 138 -14.54 2.61 -2.62
CA LYS A 138 -14.50 2.37 -1.17
C LYS A 138 -13.85 3.49 -0.37
N TYR A 139 -12.82 4.13 -0.92
CA TYR A 139 -11.88 4.94 -0.13
C TYR A 139 -11.69 6.36 -0.63
N ASP A 140 -12.17 6.70 -1.82
CA ASP A 140 -12.09 8.06 -2.32
C ASP A 140 -13.13 8.95 -1.66
N GLU A 141 -12.66 9.88 -0.84
CA GLU A 141 -13.50 10.88 -0.17
C GLU A 141 -13.80 12.06 -1.08
N ASN A 142 -13.15 12.19 -2.25
CA ASN A 142 -13.28 13.29 -3.19
C ASN A 142 -13.27 14.68 -2.49
N ILE A 143 -12.20 14.95 -1.73
CA ILE A 143 -12.08 16.11 -0.86
C ILE A 143 -11.92 17.38 -1.69
N THR A 144 -11.06 17.35 -2.72
CA THR A 144 -10.78 18.49 -3.58
C THR A 144 -12.08 19.04 -4.19
N ASP A 145 -12.89 18.20 -4.83
CA ASP A 145 -14.10 18.66 -5.52
C ASP A 145 -15.19 19.16 -4.55
N ARG A 146 -15.19 18.68 -3.30
CA ARG A 146 -16.14 19.15 -2.25
C ARG A 146 -15.80 20.54 -1.73
N THR A 147 -14.53 20.91 -1.74
CA THR A 147 -14.03 22.14 -1.10
C THR A 147 -14.12 23.36 -2.03
N PHE A 148 -14.25 23.16 -3.35
CA PHE A 148 -14.43 24.22 -4.36
C PHE A 148 -15.88 24.79 -4.45
N ARG A 149 -16.67 24.74 -3.37
CA ARG A 149 -18.02 25.34 -3.31
C ARG A 149 -18.03 26.76 -2.75
#